data_AF-A0A2V8NB18-F1
#
_entry.id   AF-A0A2V8NB18-F1
#
_cell.length_a   1.000
_cell.length_b   1.000
_cell.length_c   1.000
_cell.angle_alpha   90.00
_cell.angle_beta   90.00
_cell.angle_gamma   90.00
#
_symmetry.space_group_name_H-M   'P 1'
#
loop_
_entity.id
_entity.type
_entity.pdbx_description
1 polymer ?
#
loop_
_entity_poly.entity_id
_entity_poly.type
_entity_poly.pdbx_seq_one_letter_code
_entity_poly.pdbx_strand_id
1 'polypeptide(L)'
;MLMKYRQFKFAQLILRTTLVVLAAFLFTIAPANSYTAFAQDDSPWKGGTPPAPVSPRETPLPESQDIVERAIGAVCQERERDPLGSVPIDVMQAKPSLPLSHPDAVAGLRRAERLLPAAKELVVAALRDLSNEYNIEDLKIRSAFSRVMAVDKIEPDVELRDNASVMLSTPHTVYFGTIFLAGLQSDEGMISVIAHELTHIADGKEDSLHPLFRLVARRASTLTGMHIAGRRPEELTCDLVGAMVARAYITRTPGRETLARRLARAIEHNCVEEDGTDEAHLSPRNTMRALLALDPTLESDIMGDPLNTFKLVEPPSAPTIRRRRVAGRSRSRT
;
A
#
# COMPACT_ATOMS: atom_id res chain seq x y z
N MET A 1 15.86 69.28 -36.49
CA MET A 1 15.63 68.59 -35.20
C MET A 1 14.51 67.54 -35.22
N LEU A 2 13.55 67.58 -36.15
CA LEU A 2 12.42 66.61 -36.19
C LEU A 2 12.78 65.18 -36.66
N MET A 3 13.86 64.97 -37.42
CA MET A 3 14.18 63.63 -37.96
C MET A 3 14.78 62.66 -36.92
N LYS A 4 15.53 63.16 -35.93
CA LYS A 4 16.14 62.30 -34.90
C LYS A 4 15.11 61.71 -33.91
N TYR A 5 13.97 62.38 -33.73
CA TYR A 5 12.93 61.94 -32.79
C TYR A 5 12.08 60.77 -33.32
N ARG A 6 11.95 60.64 -34.66
CA ARG A 6 11.22 59.52 -35.29
C ARG A 6 12.00 58.22 -35.28
N GLN A 7 13.33 58.28 -35.44
CA GLN A 7 14.17 57.07 -35.41
C GLN A 7 14.22 56.42 -34.02
N PHE A 8 14.18 57.22 -32.95
CA PHE A 8 14.22 56.69 -31.58
C PHE A 8 12.95 55.92 -31.20
N LYS A 9 11.78 56.40 -31.64
CA LYS A 9 10.49 55.72 -31.38
C LYS A 9 10.33 54.42 -32.17
N PHE A 10 10.93 54.33 -33.37
CA PHE A 10 10.88 53.11 -34.18
C PHE A 10 11.76 52.00 -33.59
N ALA A 11 12.96 52.35 -33.08
CA ALA A 11 13.84 51.41 -32.40
C ALA A 11 13.23 50.87 -31.09
N GLN A 12 12.56 51.71 -30.29
CA GLN A 12 11.84 51.26 -29.09
C GLN A 12 10.64 50.36 -29.39
N LEU A 13 9.97 50.56 -30.52
CA LEU A 13 8.84 49.72 -30.93
C LEU A 13 9.31 48.31 -31.34
N ILE A 14 10.40 48.22 -32.10
CA ILE A 14 11.01 46.94 -32.51
C ILE A 14 11.55 46.18 -31.30
N LEU A 15 12.17 46.88 -30.33
CA LEU A 15 12.69 46.24 -29.13
C LEU A 15 11.57 45.67 -28.23
N ARG A 16 10.40 46.34 -28.19
CA ARG A 16 9.25 45.87 -27.42
C ARG A 16 8.53 44.69 -28.10
N THR A 17 8.41 44.69 -29.42
CA THR A 17 7.78 43.56 -30.14
C THR A 17 8.66 42.32 -30.15
N THR A 18 9.98 42.47 -30.26
CA THR A 18 10.91 41.32 -30.16
C THR A 18 10.92 40.70 -28.76
N LEU A 19 10.83 41.49 -27.68
CA LEU A 19 10.76 40.98 -26.31
C LEU A 19 9.47 40.19 -26.02
N VAL A 20 8.33 40.63 -26.57
CA VAL A 20 7.04 39.93 -26.40
C VAL A 20 6.99 38.63 -27.21
N VAL A 21 7.57 38.61 -28.41
CA VAL A 21 7.65 37.38 -29.22
C VAL A 21 8.63 36.37 -28.61
N LEU A 22 9.75 36.82 -28.01
CA LEU A 22 10.67 35.92 -27.30
C LEU A 22 10.04 35.32 -26.03
N ALA A 23 9.26 36.12 -25.28
CA ALA A 23 8.53 35.64 -24.11
C ALA A 23 7.41 34.64 -24.49
N ALA A 24 6.74 34.85 -25.64
CA ALA A 24 5.75 33.91 -26.16
C ALA A 24 6.38 32.60 -26.66
N PHE A 25 7.59 32.64 -27.23
CA PHE A 25 8.32 31.43 -27.64
C PHE A 25 8.95 30.66 -26.46
N LEU A 26 9.29 31.35 -25.36
CA LEU A 26 9.77 30.70 -24.14
C LEU A 26 8.64 29.97 -23.37
N PHE A 27 7.37 30.25 -23.66
CA PHE A 27 6.22 29.55 -23.06
C PHE A 27 5.68 28.38 -23.91
N THR A 28 6.08 28.23 -25.16
CA THR A 28 5.61 27.15 -26.05
C THR A 28 6.58 25.98 -26.19
N ILE A 29 7.73 26.03 -25.52
CA ILE A 29 8.68 24.92 -25.40
C ILE A 29 8.85 24.57 -23.91
N ALA A 30 7.72 24.35 -23.22
CA ALA A 30 7.73 23.46 -22.08
C ALA A 30 7.59 22.04 -22.66
N PRO A 31 8.63 21.18 -22.61
CA PRO A 31 8.38 19.77 -22.88
C PRO A 31 7.29 19.32 -21.90
N ALA A 32 6.30 18.60 -22.43
CA ALA A 32 5.52 17.66 -21.66
C ALA A 32 6.48 16.57 -21.15
N ASN A 33 7.35 16.95 -20.22
CA ASN A 33 7.97 16.02 -19.31
C ASN A 33 6.83 15.62 -18.40
N SER A 34 6.27 14.45 -18.66
CA SER A 34 5.58 13.66 -17.67
C SER A 34 6.53 13.56 -16.47
N TYR A 35 6.36 14.46 -15.51
CA TYR A 35 6.94 14.29 -14.19
C TYR A 35 6.15 13.14 -13.56
N THR A 36 6.57 11.92 -13.85
CA THR A 36 6.34 10.79 -12.97
C THR A 36 6.91 11.20 -11.63
N ALA A 37 6.05 11.37 -10.64
CA ALA A 37 6.46 11.65 -9.26
C ALA A 37 7.19 10.42 -8.72
N PHE A 38 8.49 10.36 -8.97
CA PHE A 38 9.42 9.42 -8.38
C PHE A 38 10.05 10.09 -7.17
N ALA A 39 9.81 9.52 -5.99
CA ALA A 39 10.61 9.77 -4.80
C ALA A 39 10.54 8.54 -3.88
N GLN A 40 11.14 7.44 -4.34
CA GLN A 40 11.73 6.41 -3.48
C GLN A 40 13.22 6.41 -3.82
N ASP A 41 14.04 6.58 -2.79
CA ASP A 41 15.48 6.89 -2.79
C ASP A 41 16.32 6.15 -3.86
N ASP A 42 17.23 6.89 -4.52
CA ASP A 42 18.23 6.44 -5.50
C ASP A 42 19.36 5.61 -4.83
N SER A 43 19.02 4.58 -4.04
CA SER A 43 20.03 3.68 -3.51
C SER A 43 20.40 2.63 -4.58
N PRO A 44 21.66 2.58 -5.05
CA PRO A 44 22.09 1.55 -5.98
C PRO A 44 22.03 0.18 -5.30
N TRP A 45 21.09 -0.65 -5.75
CA TRP A 45 20.94 -2.04 -5.37
C TRP A 45 22.29 -2.78 -5.43
N LYS A 46 22.78 -3.25 -4.28
CA LYS A 46 23.96 -4.13 -4.17
C LYS A 46 23.52 -5.58 -4.30
N GLY A 47 23.10 -5.97 -5.51
CA GLY A 47 22.71 -7.34 -5.81
C GLY A 47 23.86 -8.33 -5.80
N GLY A 48 23.85 -9.24 -4.83
CA GLY A 48 24.65 -10.46 -4.88
C GLY A 48 24.15 -11.42 -5.97
N THR A 49 25.07 -12.16 -6.58
CA THR A 49 24.85 -13.11 -7.67
C THR A 49 23.81 -14.18 -7.27
N PRO A 50 22.83 -14.52 -8.14
CA PRO A 50 21.81 -15.51 -7.82
C PRO A 50 22.40 -16.93 -7.80
N PRO A 51 21.99 -17.81 -6.86
CA PRO A 51 22.31 -19.23 -6.92
C PRO A 51 21.55 -19.91 -8.07
N ALA A 52 22.15 -20.96 -8.62
CA ALA A 52 21.64 -21.73 -9.76
C ALA A 52 20.24 -22.33 -9.50
N PRO A 53 19.39 -22.45 -10.54
CA PRO A 53 18.04 -22.99 -10.39
C PRO A 53 18.11 -24.50 -10.10
N VAL A 54 17.43 -24.92 -9.03
CA VAL A 54 17.20 -26.34 -8.75
C VAL A 54 15.70 -26.57 -8.60
N SER A 55 15.21 -27.55 -9.38
CA SER A 55 13.90 -28.20 -9.39
C SER A 55 12.84 -27.71 -10.39
N PRO A 56 12.00 -28.65 -10.90
CA PRO A 56 11.13 -28.43 -12.04
C PRO A 56 10.01 -27.46 -11.70
N ARG A 57 9.72 -26.57 -12.65
CA ARG A 57 8.62 -25.59 -12.60
C ARG A 57 7.29 -26.34 -12.51
N GLU A 58 6.68 -26.39 -11.34
CA GLU A 58 5.27 -26.76 -11.21
C GLU A 58 4.47 -25.63 -11.85
N THR A 59 3.95 -25.89 -13.06
CA THR A 59 3.03 -24.98 -13.72
C THR A 59 1.73 -24.94 -12.91
N PRO A 60 1.19 -23.76 -12.58
CA PRO A 60 -0.10 -23.67 -11.88
C PRO A 60 -1.17 -24.47 -12.61
N LEU A 61 -2.01 -25.19 -11.86
CA LEU A 61 -3.13 -25.91 -12.45
C LEU A 61 -4.11 -24.88 -13.07
N PRO A 62 -4.62 -25.10 -14.30
CA PRO A 62 -5.53 -24.15 -14.96
C PRO A 62 -6.75 -23.76 -14.11
N GLU A 63 -7.25 -24.67 -13.28
CA GLU A 63 -8.37 -24.45 -12.36
C GLU A 63 -8.05 -23.40 -11.29
N SER A 64 -6.82 -23.37 -10.76
CA SER A 64 -6.40 -22.37 -9.77
C SER A 64 -6.32 -20.95 -10.37
N GLN A 65 -5.90 -20.84 -11.63
CA GLN A 65 -5.85 -19.54 -12.31
C GLN A 65 -7.26 -19.00 -12.57
N ASP A 66 -8.21 -19.87 -12.93
CA ASP A 66 -9.60 -19.47 -13.14
C ASP A 66 -10.27 -18.94 -11.86
N ILE A 67 -9.96 -19.53 -10.70
CA ILE A 67 -10.49 -19.05 -9.41
C ILE A 67 -9.95 -17.65 -9.09
N VAL A 68 -8.63 -17.42 -9.25
CA VAL A 68 -8.02 -16.11 -9.00
C VAL A 68 -8.62 -15.03 -9.90
N GLU A 69 -8.81 -15.28 -11.19
CA GLU A 69 -9.44 -14.31 -12.10
C GLU A 69 -10.89 -14.00 -11.71
N ARG A 70 -11.66 -15.00 -11.25
CA ARG A 70 -13.01 -14.77 -10.71
C ARG A 70 -12.98 -13.93 -9.45
N ALA A 71 -12.03 -14.15 -8.54
CA ALA A 71 -11.85 -13.33 -7.35
C ALA A 71 -11.50 -11.88 -7.71
N ILE A 72 -10.60 -11.64 -8.68
CA ILE A 72 -10.33 -10.29 -9.20
C ILE A 72 -11.60 -9.63 -9.73
N GLY A 73 -12.39 -10.38 -10.52
CA GLY A 73 -13.68 -9.90 -11.02
C GLY A 73 -14.65 -9.51 -9.89
N ALA A 74 -14.68 -10.29 -8.80
CA ALA A 74 -15.49 -9.99 -7.62
C ALA A 74 -15.02 -8.72 -6.89
N VAL A 75 -13.71 -8.51 -6.72
CA VAL A 75 -13.14 -7.27 -6.15
C VAL A 75 -13.63 -6.06 -6.95
N CYS A 76 -13.42 -6.07 -8.27
CA CYS A 76 -13.76 -4.92 -9.10
C CYS A 76 -15.27 -4.69 -9.21
N GLN A 77 -16.07 -5.76 -9.14
CA GLN A 77 -17.53 -5.63 -9.07
C GLN A 77 -18.02 -5.02 -7.75
N GLU A 78 -17.42 -5.38 -6.60
CA GLU A 78 -17.76 -4.72 -5.33
C GLU A 78 -17.41 -3.24 -5.39
N ARG A 79 -16.22 -2.89 -5.90
CA ARG A 79 -15.76 -1.51 -6.06
C ARG A 79 -16.72 -0.63 -6.86
N GLU A 80 -17.23 -1.12 -7.98
CA GLU A 80 -18.20 -0.38 -8.81
C GLU A 80 -19.52 -0.04 -8.07
N ARG A 81 -19.89 -0.86 -7.09
CA ARG A 81 -21.14 -0.73 -6.33
C ARG A 81 -20.96 -0.07 -4.97
N ASP A 82 -19.72 0.17 -4.57
CA ASP A 82 -19.37 0.63 -3.23
C ASP A 82 -19.23 2.16 -3.19
N PRO A 83 -20.10 2.88 -2.45
CA PRO A 83 -19.98 4.33 -2.31
C PRO A 83 -18.76 4.78 -1.50
N LEU A 84 -18.08 3.87 -0.77
CA LEU A 84 -16.80 4.13 -0.10
C LEU A 84 -15.63 3.48 -0.83
N GLY A 85 -15.87 3.00 -2.05
CA GLY A 85 -14.84 2.39 -2.86
C GLY A 85 -13.73 3.39 -3.19
N SER A 86 -12.49 2.91 -3.23
CA SER A 86 -11.36 3.76 -3.57
C SER A 86 -11.45 4.24 -5.02
N VAL A 87 -10.92 5.44 -5.25
CA VAL A 87 -10.67 5.92 -6.62
C VAL A 87 -9.52 5.07 -7.19
N PRO A 88 -9.67 4.47 -8.39
CA PRO A 88 -8.61 3.70 -9.02
C PRO A 88 -7.34 4.51 -9.24
N ILE A 89 -6.19 3.85 -9.18
CA ILE A 89 -4.89 4.54 -9.23
C ILE A 89 -4.66 5.27 -10.55
N ASP A 90 -5.06 4.71 -11.70
CA ASP A 90 -4.99 5.37 -13.01
C ASP A 90 -5.83 6.66 -13.05
N VAL A 91 -7.02 6.64 -12.43
CA VAL A 91 -7.89 7.82 -12.29
C VAL A 91 -7.28 8.87 -11.36
N MET A 92 -6.59 8.47 -10.30
CA MET A 92 -5.88 9.40 -9.42
C MET A 92 -4.67 10.03 -10.13
N GLN A 93 -3.91 9.24 -10.88
CA GLN A 93 -2.75 9.68 -11.64
C GLN A 93 -3.09 10.75 -12.67
N ALA A 94 -4.24 10.61 -13.34
CA ALA A 94 -4.73 11.56 -14.32
C ALA A 94 -5.17 12.92 -13.72
N LYS A 95 -5.30 13.02 -12.39
CA LYS A 95 -5.76 14.24 -11.71
C LYS A 95 -4.59 15.03 -11.11
N PRO A 96 -4.68 16.37 -11.01
CA PRO A 96 -3.70 17.14 -10.26
C PRO A 96 -3.80 16.85 -8.76
N SER A 97 -2.71 17.08 -8.03
CA SER A 97 -2.72 17.08 -6.56
C SER A 97 -3.73 18.09 -6.02
N LEU A 98 -4.24 17.82 -4.82
CA LEU A 98 -5.15 18.71 -4.13
C LEU A 98 -4.37 19.67 -3.22
N PRO A 99 -4.86 20.89 -2.97
CA PRO A 99 -4.30 21.73 -1.92
C PRO A 99 -4.37 21.02 -0.55
N LEU A 100 -3.41 21.26 0.33
CA LEU A 100 -3.37 20.69 1.69
C LEU A 100 -4.66 20.96 2.49
N SER A 101 -5.33 22.09 2.22
CA SER A 101 -6.58 22.48 2.88
C SER A 101 -7.85 21.91 2.22
N HIS A 102 -7.73 21.08 1.17
CA HIS A 102 -8.88 20.50 0.50
C HIS A 102 -9.65 19.59 1.48
N PRO A 103 -10.99 19.71 1.58
CA PRO A 103 -11.77 18.96 2.57
C PRO A 103 -11.53 17.44 2.53
N ASP A 104 -11.47 16.86 1.33
CA ASP A 104 -11.26 15.42 1.17
C ASP A 104 -9.84 14.97 1.58
N ALA A 105 -8.82 15.77 1.28
CA ALA A 105 -7.45 15.49 1.71
C ALA A 105 -7.32 15.58 3.24
N VAL A 106 -7.96 16.59 3.86
CA VAL A 106 -8.02 16.72 5.32
C VAL A 106 -8.80 15.57 5.97
N ALA A 107 -9.89 15.12 5.36
CA ALA A 107 -10.65 13.98 5.85
C ALA A 107 -9.84 12.67 5.77
N GLY A 108 -9.14 12.46 4.64
CA GLY A 108 -8.21 11.35 4.46
C GLY A 108 -7.07 11.37 5.49
N LEU A 109 -6.44 12.53 5.71
CA LEU A 109 -5.38 12.68 6.71
C LEU A 109 -5.86 12.29 8.12
N ARG A 110 -7.01 12.84 8.55
CA ARG A 110 -7.59 12.51 9.86
C ARG A 110 -7.92 11.02 10.00
N ARG A 111 -8.33 10.38 8.91
CA ARG A 111 -8.55 8.92 8.86
C ARG A 111 -7.23 8.19 9.06
N ALA A 112 -6.18 8.58 8.33
CA ALA A 112 -4.87 7.97 8.43
C ALA A 112 -4.27 8.09 9.83
N GLU A 113 -4.30 9.30 10.41
CA GLU A 113 -3.82 9.57 11.77
C GLU A 113 -4.56 8.73 12.82
N ARG A 114 -5.89 8.59 12.69
CA ARG A 114 -6.71 7.76 13.57
C ARG A 114 -6.33 6.27 13.48
N LEU A 115 -6.02 5.79 12.28
CA LEU A 115 -5.75 4.37 12.01
C LEU A 115 -4.31 3.97 12.33
N LEU A 116 -3.35 4.90 12.32
CA LEU A 116 -1.93 4.64 12.53
C LEU A 116 -1.64 3.77 13.78
N PRO A 117 -2.21 4.03 14.97
CA PRO A 117 -1.97 3.18 16.15
C PRO A 117 -2.37 1.71 15.93
N ALA A 118 -3.53 1.48 15.32
CA ALA A 118 -4.01 0.13 15.03
C ALA A 118 -3.17 -0.54 13.93
N ALA A 119 -2.79 0.21 12.89
CA ALA A 119 -1.94 -0.28 11.82
C ALA A 119 -0.59 -0.80 12.35
N LYS A 120 0.06 -0.05 13.24
CA LYS A 120 1.34 -0.44 13.86
C LYS A 120 1.26 -1.79 14.57
N GLU A 121 0.23 -1.99 15.39
CA GLU A 121 0.02 -3.27 16.08
C GLU A 121 -0.25 -4.43 15.12
N LEU A 122 -1.06 -4.17 14.10
CA LEU A 122 -1.48 -5.18 13.12
C LEU A 122 -0.34 -5.57 12.18
N VAL A 123 0.50 -4.62 11.75
CA VAL A 123 1.70 -4.90 10.94
C VAL A 123 2.67 -5.79 11.70
N VAL A 124 2.92 -5.51 12.98
CA VAL A 124 3.76 -6.36 13.83
C VAL A 124 3.20 -7.79 13.92
N ALA A 125 1.88 -7.94 14.02
CA ALA A 125 1.25 -9.25 14.01
C ALA A 125 1.39 -9.96 12.65
N ALA A 126 1.09 -9.28 11.55
CA ALA A 126 1.19 -9.83 10.20
C ALA A 126 2.63 -10.26 9.84
N LEU A 127 3.63 -9.44 10.16
CA LEU A 127 5.04 -9.79 9.95
C LEU A 127 5.49 -10.99 10.79
N ARG A 128 4.94 -11.14 12.01
CA ARG A 128 5.19 -12.33 12.83
C ARG A 128 4.55 -13.57 12.22
N ASP A 129 3.32 -13.47 11.74
CA ASP A 129 2.61 -14.58 11.11
C ASP A 129 3.33 -15.06 9.85
N LEU A 130 3.75 -14.12 8.98
CA LEU A 130 4.57 -14.44 7.80
C LEU A 130 5.92 -15.05 8.19
N SER A 131 6.60 -14.51 9.20
CA SER A 131 7.88 -15.06 9.63
C SER A 131 7.73 -16.50 10.15
N ASN A 132 6.65 -16.80 10.88
CA ASN A 132 6.34 -18.15 11.31
C ASN A 132 6.05 -19.08 10.12
N GLU A 133 5.21 -18.63 9.18
CA GLU A 133 4.86 -19.39 7.98
C GLU A 133 6.09 -19.75 7.14
N TYR A 134 7.02 -18.80 7.01
CA TYR A 134 8.25 -18.97 6.23
C TYR A 134 9.46 -19.45 7.05
N ASN A 135 9.28 -19.79 8.33
CA ASN A 135 10.33 -20.26 9.24
C ASN A 135 11.54 -19.29 9.35
N ILE A 136 11.26 -17.99 9.41
CA ILE A 136 12.27 -16.95 9.64
C ILE A 136 12.42 -16.74 11.16
N GLU A 137 13.66 -16.78 11.65
CA GLU A 137 13.95 -16.64 13.07
C GLU A 137 13.44 -15.31 13.65
N ASP A 138 12.65 -15.38 14.74
CA ASP A 138 12.10 -14.23 15.46
C ASP A 138 13.13 -13.14 15.81
N LEU A 139 14.38 -13.53 16.10
CA LEU A 139 15.43 -12.58 16.45
C LEU A 139 15.76 -11.63 15.29
N LYS A 140 15.58 -12.07 14.04
CA LYS A 140 15.88 -11.28 12.83
C LYS A 140 14.84 -10.21 12.55
N ILE A 141 13.63 -10.34 13.11
CA ILE A 141 12.50 -9.42 12.85
C ILE A 141 12.17 -8.50 14.04
N ARG A 142 12.77 -8.69 15.21
CA ARG A 142 12.50 -7.85 16.40
C ARG A 142 12.84 -6.38 16.20
N SER A 143 13.91 -6.07 15.47
CA SER A 143 14.27 -4.70 15.11
C SER A 143 13.22 -4.07 14.20
N ALA A 144 12.64 -4.85 13.29
CA ALA A 144 11.56 -4.41 12.40
C ALA A 144 10.34 -3.95 13.20
N PHE A 145 9.96 -4.71 14.23
CA PHE A 145 8.85 -4.32 15.12
C PHE A 145 9.12 -3.00 15.86
N SER A 146 10.35 -2.81 16.33
CA SER A 146 10.72 -1.58 17.04
C SER A 146 10.65 -0.36 16.12
N ARG A 147 11.06 -0.49 14.85
CA ARG A 147 10.95 0.57 13.83
C ARG A 147 9.50 0.92 13.55
N VAL A 148 8.64 -0.06 13.28
CA VAL A 148 7.19 0.15 13.09
C VAL A 148 6.58 0.87 14.29
N MET A 149 6.90 0.43 15.50
CA MET A 149 6.36 1.03 16.72
C MET A 149 6.87 2.45 16.99
N ALA A 150 7.97 2.86 16.36
CA ALA A 150 8.53 4.20 16.50
C ALA A 150 7.88 5.23 15.56
N VAL A 151 7.06 4.82 14.58
CA VAL A 151 6.32 5.74 13.70
C VAL A 151 5.23 6.46 14.50
N ASP A 152 5.20 7.77 14.46
CA ASP A 152 4.28 8.57 15.26
C ASP A 152 3.51 9.63 14.46
N LYS A 153 3.79 9.73 13.16
CA LYS A 153 3.24 10.80 12.33
C LYS A 153 2.81 10.34 10.94
N ILE A 154 1.71 10.91 10.48
CA ILE A 154 1.31 10.94 9.07
C ILE A 154 1.41 12.40 8.61
N GLU A 155 2.03 12.65 7.46
CA GLU A 155 2.11 13.99 6.87
C GLU A 155 1.55 14.00 5.44
N PRO A 156 0.68 14.96 5.09
CA PRO A 156 0.28 15.16 3.70
C PRO A 156 1.41 15.83 2.91
N ASP A 157 1.64 15.35 1.69
CA ASP A 157 2.58 15.92 0.72
C ASP A 157 1.85 16.14 -0.62
N VAL A 158 1.99 17.33 -1.20
CA VAL A 158 1.36 17.67 -2.48
C VAL A 158 2.12 17.02 -3.64
N GLU A 159 3.43 16.83 -3.49
CA GLU A 159 4.31 16.34 -4.56
C GLU A 159 4.21 14.82 -4.75
N LEU A 160 3.79 14.08 -3.72
CA LEU A 160 3.58 12.63 -3.79
C LEU A 160 2.34 12.20 -4.58
N ARG A 161 1.43 13.13 -4.91
CA ARG A 161 0.24 12.88 -5.75
C ARG A 161 -0.60 11.67 -5.29
N ASP A 162 -0.62 10.59 -6.06
CA ASP A 162 -1.39 9.36 -5.89
C ASP A 162 -0.63 8.29 -5.08
N ASN A 163 0.51 8.64 -4.48
CA ASN A 163 1.38 7.71 -3.79
C ASN A 163 1.50 8.03 -2.29
N ALA A 164 1.96 7.04 -1.51
CA ALA A 164 2.49 7.21 -0.17
C ALA A 164 4.00 6.88 -0.19
N SER A 165 4.74 7.36 0.79
CA SER A 165 6.18 7.07 0.86
C SER A 165 6.71 7.24 2.27
N VAL A 166 7.84 6.59 2.52
CA VAL A 166 8.61 6.70 3.76
C VAL A 166 10.04 7.10 3.44
N MET A 167 10.57 8.01 4.24
CA MET A 167 11.97 8.41 4.14
C MET A 167 12.76 7.71 5.23
N LEU A 168 13.69 6.82 4.86
CA LEU A 168 14.49 6.09 5.84
C LEU A 168 15.45 6.99 6.66
N SER A 169 15.72 8.22 6.20
CA SER A 169 16.39 9.27 6.98
C SER A 169 15.55 9.81 8.13
N THR A 170 14.22 9.76 8.01
CA THR A 170 13.23 10.19 9.01
C THR A 170 12.17 9.10 9.18
N PRO A 171 12.53 7.93 9.74
CA PRO A 171 11.69 6.71 9.72
C PRO A 171 10.51 6.76 10.70
N HIS A 172 10.10 7.95 11.14
CA HIS A 172 9.01 8.17 12.10
C HIS A 172 7.75 8.74 11.44
N THR A 173 7.82 9.02 10.14
CA THR A 173 6.75 9.69 9.40
C THR A 173 6.43 8.91 8.12
N VAL A 174 5.14 8.70 7.89
CA VAL A 174 4.62 8.26 6.59
C VAL A 174 4.05 9.48 5.88
N TYR A 175 4.52 9.72 4.67
CA TYR A 175 4.06 10.81 3.82
C TYR A 175 2.99 10.30 2.87
N PHE A 176 1.93 11.07 2.69
CA PHE A 176 0.82 10.72 1.80
C PHE A 176 0.55 11.84 0.81
N GLY A 177 0.48 11.45 -0.46
CA GLY A 177 -0.04 12.27 -1.53
C GLY A 177 -1.45 12.78 -1.24
N THR A 178 -1.68 14.08 -1.45
CA THR A 178 -2.99 14.70 -1.15
C THR A 178 -4.16 14.13 -1.97
N ILE A 179 -3.95 13.76 -3.24
CA ILE A 179 -4.99 13.12 -4.05
C ILE A 179 -5.17 11.66 -3.62
N PHE A 180 -4.12 11.00 -3.14
CA PHE A 180 -4.23 9.65 -2.58
C PHE A 180 -5.07 9.63 -1.29
N LEU A 181 -4.82 10.57 -0.37
CA LEU A 181 -5.64 10.73 0.84
C LEU A 181 -7.13 10.92 0.53
N ALA A 182 -7.43 11.69 -0.52
CA ALA A 182 -8.80 11.92 -0.96
C ALA A 182 -9.41 10.69 -1.67
N GLY A 183 -8.58 9.92 -2.39
CA GLY A 183 -9.00 8.71 -3.11
C GLY A 183 -9.26 7.51 -2.21
N LEU A 184 -8.62 7.44 -1.04
CA LEU A 184 -8.79 6.37 -0.05
C LEU A 184 -9.93 6.68 0.92
N GLN A 185 -11.16 6.38 0.49
CA GLN A 185 -12.38 6.78 1.20
C GLN A 185 -12.76 5.89 2.38
N SER A 186 -12.24 4.66 2.43
CA SER A 186 -12.55 3.67 3.46
C SER A 186 -11.43 3.50 4.49
N ASP A 187 -11.78 2.95 5.66
CA ASP A 187 -10.77 2.62 6.66
C ASP A 187 -9.94 1.40 6.22
N GLU A 188 -10.54 0.46 5.49
CA GLU A 188 -9.87 -0.73 4.99
C GLU A 188 -8.83 -0.40 3.92
N GLY A 189 -9.16 0.49 2.97
CA GLY A 189 -8.19 0.98 1.99
C GLY A 189 -7.07 1.78 2.65
N MET A 190 -7.42 2.69 3.57
CA MET A 190 -6.43 3.52 4.26
C MET A 190 -5.47 2.69 5.14
N ILE A 191 -5.99 1.75 5.93
CA ILE A 191 -5.14 0.94 6.82
C ILE A 191 -4.25 -0.02 6.02
N SER A 192 -4.71 -0.51 4.87
CA SER A 192 -3.91 -1.33 3.94
C SER A 192 -2.68 -0.56 3.47
N VAL A 193 -2.84 0.68 3.02
CA VAL A 193 -1.73 1.53 2.55
C VAL A 193 -0.81 1.94 3.70
N ILE A 194 -1.34 2.30 4.88
CA ILE A 194 -0.47 2.59 6.04
C ILE A 194 0.36 1.35 6.38
N ALA A 195 -0.23 0.16 6.34
CA ALA A 195 0.49 -1.08 6.62
C ALA A 195 1.56 -1.41 5.58
N HIS A 196 1.30 -1.10 4.30
CA HIS A 196 2.29 -1.17 3.23
C HIS A 196 3.52 -0.30 3.58
N GLU A 197 3.31 0.99 3.86
CA GLU A 197 4.40 1.92 4.20
C GLU A 197 5.15 1.57 5.49
N LEU A 198 4.41 1.12 6.50
CA LEU A 198 5.02 0.62 7.74
C LEU A 198 5.89 -0.61 7.50
N THR A 199 5.62 -1.41 6.46
CA THR A 199 6.45 -2.57 6.09
C THR A 199 7.78 -2.14 5.47
N HIS A 200 7.83 -1.08 4.66
CA HIS A 200 9.09 -0.46 4.24
C HIS A 200 9.91 0.06 5.43
N ILE A 201 9.27 0.73 6.40
CA ILE A 201 9.94 1.15 7.65
C ILE A 201 10.42 -0.07 8.44
N ALA A 202 9.63 -1.14 8.46
CA ALA A 202 10.00 -2.39 9.11
C ALA A 202 11.27 -2.98 8.48
N ASP A 203 11.43 -2.94 7.15
CA ASP A 203 12.64 -3.39 6.47
C ASP A 203 13.86 -2.58 6.87
N GLY A 204 13.74 -1.25 6.79
CA GLY A 204 14.77 -0.28 7.18
C GLY A 204 16.02 -0.32 6.30
N LYS A 205 17.01 0.52 6.61
CA LYS A 205 18.24 0.70 5.78
C LYS A 205 19.15 -0.53 5.64
N GLU A 206 18.91 -1.55 6.44
CA GLU A 206 19.73 -2.78 6.46
C GLU A 206 19.07 -3.92 5.66
N ASP A 207 17.93 -3.65 5.00
CA ASP A 207 17.15 -4.61 4.22
C ASP A 207 16.86 -5.90 5.03
N SER A 208 16.50 -5.72 6.30
CA SER A 208 16.42 -6.83 7.27
C SER A 208 15.28 -7.83 6.99
N LEU A 209 14.28 -7.43 6.21
CA LEU A 209 13.18 -8.26 5.73
C LEU A 209 13.42 -8.83 4.33
N HIS A 210 14.55 -8.50 3.68
CA HIS A 210 14.87 -9.03 2.34
C HIS A 210 14.78 -10.57 2.22
N PRO A 211 15.19 -11.38 3.21
CA PRO A 211 14.97 -12.83 3.17
C PRO A 211 13.48 -13.21 3.06
N LEU A 212 12.60 -12.50 3.78
CA LEU A 212 11.15 -12.69 3.72
C LEU A 212 10.61 -12.30 2.34
N PHE A 213 10.98 -11.12 1.83
CA PHE A 213 10.54 -10.62 0.53
C PHE A 213 10.86 -11.61 -0.59
N ARG A 214 12.09 -12.16 -0.57
CA ARG A 214 12.50 -13.20 -1.53
C ARG A 214 11.70 -14.50 -1.42
N LEU A 215 11.28 -14.90 -0.21
CA LEU A 215 10.48 -16.11 0.00
C LEU A 215 9.04 -15.91 -0.49
N VAL A 216 8.44 -14.76 -0.20
CA VAL A 216 7.11 -14.37 -0.70
C VAL A 216 7.11 -14.31 -2.23
N ALA A 217 8.08 -13.59 -2.83
CA ALA A 217 8.19 -13.49 -4.28
C ALA A 217 8.40 -14.84 -4.97
N ARG A 218 9.24 -15.73 -4.40
CA ARG A 218 9.40 -17.09 -4.95
C ARG A 218 8.08 -17.85 -4.95
N ARG A 219 7.33 -17.81 -3.85
CA ARG A 219 6.02 -18.47 -3.77
C ARG A 219 5.04 -17.88 -4.79
N ALA A 220 4.92 -16.56 -4.86
CA ALA A 220 4.07 -15.90 -5.84
C ALA A 220 4.46 -16.25 -7.28
N SER A 221 5.76 -16.26 -7.61
CA SER A 221 6.27 -16.69 -8.91
C SER A 221 5.89 -18.13 -9.25
N THR A 222 5.96 -19.05 -8.28
CA THR A 222 5.52 -20.44 -8.47
C THR A 222 4.02 -20.51 -8.73
N LEU A 223 3.21 -19.81 -7.92
CA LEU A 223 1.75 -19.87 -8.00
C LEU A 223 1.15 -19.19 -9.24
N THR A 224 1.82 -18.18 -9.76
CA THR A 224 1.29 -17.35 -10.85
C THR A 224 2.04 -17.52 -12.17
N GLY A 225 3.23 -18.11 -12.14
CA GLY A 225 4.15 -18.17 -13.28
C GLY A 225 4.84 -16.83 -13.60
N MET A 226 4.56 -15.75 -12.85
CA MET A 226 5.14 -14.43 -13.05
C MET A 226 6.61 -14.36 -12.64
N HIS A 227 7.40 -13.54 -13.31
CA HIS A 227 8.76 -13.25 -12.89
C HIS A 227 8.78 -12.05 -11.91
N ILE A 228 9.06 -12.33 -10.64
CA ILE A 228 9.06 -11.34 -9.55
C ILE A 228 10.50 -11.21 -9.04
N ALA A 229 11.17 -10.12 -9.40
CA ALA A 229 12.58 -9.85 -9.09
C ALA A 229 12.83 -8.33 -9.00
N GLY A 230 14.06 -7.95 -8.62
CA GLY A 230 14.41 -6.55 -8.37
C GLY A 230 13.75 -6.05 -7.10
N ARG A 231 13.04 -4.92 -7.19
CA ARG A 231 12.26 -4.32 -6.10
C ARG A 231 10.84 -4.89 -5.93
N ARG A 232 10.28 -5.54 -6.96
CA ARG A 232 8.94 -6.15 -6.91
C ARG A 232 8.68 -7.11 -5.74
N PRO A 233 9.65 -7.90 -5.25
CA PRO A 233 9.47 -8.71 -4.05
C PRO A 233 9.10 -7.92 -2.80
N GLU A 234 9.69 -6.74 -2.62
CA GLU A 234 9.43 -5.86 -1.49
C GLU A 234 8.03 -5.28 -1.58
N GLU A 235 7.71 -4.63 -2.70
CA GLU A 235 6.38 -4.03 -2.96
C GLU A 235 5.25 -5.05 -2.80
N LEU A 236 5.39 -6.24 -3.40
CA LEU A 236 4.39 -7.31 -3.27
C LEU A 236 4.23 -7.78 -1.82
N THR A 237 5.31 -7.81 -1.04
CA THR A 237 5.21 -8.22 0.37
C THR A 237 4.56 -7.13 1.20
N CYS A 238 4.83 -5.86 0.91
CA CYS A 238 4.17 -4.72 1.55
C CYS A 238 2.66 -4.74 1.26
N ASP A 239 2.25 -5.02 0.03
CA ASP A 239 0.84 -5.22 -0.35
C ASP A 239 0.18 -6.41 0.35
N LEU A 240 0.90 -7.54 0.46
CA LEU A 240 0.42 -8.71 1.19
C LEU A 240 0.17 -8.39 2.66
N VAL A 241 1.11 -7.70 3.31
CA VAL A 241 0.94 -7.24 4.69
C VAL A 241 -0.24 -6.27 4.79
N GLY A 242 -0.39 -5.35 3.83
CA GLY A 242 -1.55 -4.45 3.74
C GLY A 242 -2.89 -5.20 3.75
N ALA A 243 -3.02 -6.21 2.89
CA ALA A 243 -4.22 -7.04 2.82
C ALA A 243 -4.48 -7.84 4.11
N MET A 244 -3.43 -8.44 4.69
CA MET A 244 -3.53 -9.16 5.97
C MET A 244 -3.97 -8.22 7.12
N VAL A 245 -3.43 -7.01 7.17
CA VAL A 245 -3.78 -6.00 8.16
C VAL A 245 -5.21 -5.52 8.00
N ALA A 246 -5.67 -5.24 6.78
CA ALA A 246 -7.05 -4.86 6.52
C ALA A 246 -8.03 -5.96 6.97
N ARG A 247 -7.74 -7.23 6.66
CA ARG A 247 -8.55 -8.37 7.11
C ARG A 247 -8.60 -8.50 8.63
N ALA A 248 -7.46 -8.35 9.31
CA ALA A 248 -7.41 -8.35 10.77
C ALA A 248 -8.13 -7.13 11.38
N TYR A 249 -8.09 -5.97 10.73
CA TYR A 249 -8.83 -4.78 11.16
C TYR A 249 -10.35 -4.97 11.05
N ILE A 250 -10.84 -5.53 9.95
CA ILE A 250 -12.25 -5.86 9.73
C ILE A 250 -12.77 -6.78 10.83
N THR A 251 -11.97 -7.80 11.19
CA THR A 251 -12.24 -8.75 12.28
C THR A 251 -12.44 -8.04 13.63
N ARG A 252 -11.70 -6.96 13.89
CA ARG A 252 -11.78 -6.17 15.12
C ARG A 252 -12.88 -5.09 15.09
N THR A 253 -13.44 -4.80 13.92
CA THR A 253 -14.37 -3.69 13.70
C THR A 253 -15.62 -4.16 12.97
N PRO A 254 -16.41 -5.10 13.52
CA PRO A 254 -17.58 -5.64 12.83
C PRO A 254 -18.58 -4.54 12.47
N GLY A 255 -19.18 -4.66 11.28
CA GLY A 255 -20.07 -3.65 10.70
C GLY A 255 -21.26 -4.27 9.99
N ARG A 256 -22.09 -3.43 9.36
CA ARG A 256 -23.27 -3.86 8.59
C ARG A 256 -22.94 -4.31 7.16
N GLU A 257 -21.77 -3.93 6.67
CA GLU A 257 -21.33 -4.24 5.32
C GLU A 257 -20.80 -5.68 5.24
N THR A 258 -20.87 -6.29 4.05
CA THR A 258 -20.40 -7.65 3.84
C THR A 258 -18.88 -7.73 3.99
N LEU A 259 -18.39 -8.90 4.40
CA LEU A 259 -16.94 -9.15 4.49
C LEU A 259 -16.26 -8.93 3.14
N ALA A 260 -16.85 -9.48 2.07
CA ALA A 260 -16.34 -9.33 0.70
C ALA A 260 -16.13 -7.87 0.30
N ARG A 261 -17.14 -7.00 0.52
CA ARG A 261 -17.03 -5.57 0.22
C ARG A 261 -15.91 -4.90 1.00
N ARG A 262 -15.85 -5.17 2.31
CA ARG A 262 -14.84 -4.55 3.17
C ARG A 262 -13.43 -5.01 2.80
N LEU A 263 -13.25 -6.26 2.39
CA LEU A 263 -11.97 -6.76 1.91
C LEU A 263 -11.60 -6.22 0.54
N ALA A 264 -12.56 -6.08 -0.39
CA ALA A 264 -12.32 -5.51 -1.72
C ALA A 264 -11.65 -4.13 -1.61
N ARG A 265 -12.14 -3.26 -0.71
CA ARG A 265 -11.57 -1.94 -0.42
C ARG A 265 -10.07 -1.90 -0.12
N ALA A 266 -9.50 -2.99 0.40
CA ALA A 266 -8.08 -3.06 0.72
C ALA A 266 -7.17 -3.15 -0.52
N ILE A 267 -7.70 -3.65 -1.65
CA ILE A 267 -6.93 -3.97 -2.85
C ILE A 267 -7.54 -3.42 -4.16
N GLU A 268 -8.79 -2.97 -4.13
CA GLU A 268 -9.55 -2.55 -5.33
C GLU A 268 -9.06 -1.25 -5.99
N HIS A 269 -8.15 -0.49 -5.36
CA HIS A 269 -7.49 0.65 -6.03
C HIS A 269 -6.70 0.20 -7.27
N ASN A 270 -6.43 -1.11 -7.37
CA ASN A 270 -5.84 -1.78 -8.53
C ASN A 270 -6.84 -2.16 -9.64
N CYS A 271 -8.15 -1.89 -9.46
CA CYS A 271 -9.16 -2.10 -10.51
C CYS A 271 -9.12 -0.97 -11.54
N VAL A 272 -8.08 -1.01 -12.37
CA VAL A 272 -7.74 0.00 -13.38
C VAL A 272 -8.21 -0.38 -14.79
N GLU A 273 -8.41 0.65 -15.62
CA GLU A 273 -8.58 0.52 -17.07
C GLU A 273 -7.21 0.35 -17.75
N GLU A 274 -6.22 1.15 -17.34
CA GLU A 274 -4.84 1.10 -17.87
C GLU A 274 -3.90 0.32 -16.94
N ASP A 275 -3.58 -0.93 -17.30
CA ASP A 275 -2.73 -1.82 -16.49
C ASP A 275 -1.23 -1.63 -16.79
N GLY A 276 -0.69 -0.47 -16.37
CA GLY A 276 0.73 -0.14 -16.48
C GLY A 276 1.61 -0.81 -15.41
N THR A 277 2.91 -0.91 -15.65
CA THR A 277 3.91 -1.39 -14.67
C THR A 277 5.20 -0.59 -14.82
N ASP A 278 5.99 -0.50 -13.76
CA ASP A 278 7.34 0.05 -13.79
C ASP A 278 8.40 -1.00 -13.36
N GLU A 279 9.62 -0.55 -13.10
CA GLU A 279 10.73 -1.41 -12.67
C GLU A 279 10.61 -1.88 -11.21
N ALA A 280 9.85 -1.14 -10.38
CA ALA A 280 9.72 -1.39 -8.95
C ALA A 280 8.48 -2.21 -8.59
N HIS A 281 7.38 -2.02 -9.30
CA HIS A 281 6.08 -2.60 -9.00
C HIS A 281 5.67 -3.65 -10.04
N LEU A 282 4.72 -4.51 -9.66
CA LEU A 282 3.90 -5.26 -10.62
C LEU A 282 2.81 -4.34 -11.16
N SER A 283 2.22 -4.68 -12.31
CA SER A 283 1.03 -3.97 -12.75
C SER A 283 -0.12 -4.19 -11.77
N PRO A 284 -1.06 -3.24 -11.61
CA PRO A 284 -2.18 -3.37 -10.69
C PRO A 284 -2.91 -4.72 -10.75
N ARG A 285 -3.20 -5.23 -11.95
CA ARG A 285 -3.84 -6.56 -12.12
C ARG A 285 -2.93 -7.70 -11.71
N ASN A 286 -1.63 -7.60 -11.98
CA ASN A 286 -0.65 -8.61 -11.56
C ASN A 286 -0.44 -8.59 -10.03
N THR A 287 -0.48 -7.42 -9.39
CA THR A 287 -0.51 -7.29 -7.93
C THR A 287 -1.70 -8.04 -7.36
N MET A 288 -2.93 -7.76 -7.82
CA MET A 288 -4.12 -8.48 -7.36
C MET A 288 -4.00 -10.00 -7.56
N ARG A 289 -3.54 -10.43 -8.74
CA ARG A 289 -3.32 -11.85 -9.06
C ARG A 289 -2.32 -12.50 -8.09
N ALA A 290 -1.21 -11.84 -7.79
CA ALA A 290 -0.22 -12.35 -6.85
C ALA A 290 -0.77 -12.41 -5.43
N LEU A 291 -1.47 -11.37 -4.97
CA LEU A 291 -2.05 -11.30 -3.63
C LEU A 291 -3.08 -12.40 -3.40
N LEU A 292 -4.03 -12.56 -4.32
CA LEU A 292 -5.09 -13.56 -4.20
C LEU A 292 -4.54 -14.99 -4.30
N ALA A 293 -3.49 -15.21 -5.09
CA ALA A 293 -2.81 -16.50 -5.12
C ALA A 293 -2.03 -16.77 -3.82
N LEU A 294 -1.38 -15.75 -3.23
CA LEU A 294 -0.62 -15.87 -1.99
C LEU A 294 -1.50 -16.09 -0.75
N ASP A 295 -2.67 -15.47 -0.71
CA ASP A 295 -3.66 -15.60 0.36
C ASP A 295 -4.99 -16.18 -0.16
N PRO A 296 -5.11 -17.52 -0.24
CA PRO A 296 -6.36 -18.19 -0.62
C PRO A 296 -7.53 -17.88 0.34
N THR A 297 -7.25 -17.42 1.56
CA THR A 297 -8.32 -17.06 2.50
C THR A 297 -8.92 -15.72 2.12
N LEU A 298 -8.10 -14.75 1.72
CA LEU A 298 -8.56 -13.48 1.14
C LEU A 298 -9.40 -13.74 -0.11
N GLU A 299 -8.93 -14.62 -1.00
CA GLU A 299 -9.66 -15.03 -2.21
C GLU A 299 -11.05 -15.61 -1.87
N SER A 300 -11.11 -16.58 -0.96
CA SER A 300 -12.36 -17.21 -0.53
C SER A 300 -13.32 -16.22 0.18
N ASP A 301 -12.79 -15.38 1.06
CA ASP A 301 -13.57 -14.38 1.81
C ASP A 301 -14.18 -13.31 0.88
N ILE A 302 -13.48 -12.95 -0.21
CA ILE A 302 -13.97 -12.01 -1.24
C ILE A 302 -15.03 -12.64 -2.14
N MET A 303 -14.83 -13.88 -2.57
CA MET A 303 -15.82 -14.58 -3.41
C MET A 303 -17.10 -14.95 -2.66
N GLY A 304 -17.12 -14.81 -1.32
CA GLY A 304 -18.29 -15.06 -0.50
C GLY A 304 -18.69 -16.54 -0.47
N ASP A 305 -17.71 -17.45 -0.51
CA ASP A 305 -17.95 -18.88 -0.56
C ASP A 305 -18.92 -19.32 0.56
N PRO A 306 -20.06 -19.97 0.23
CA PRO A 306 -21.07 -20.45 1.18
C PRO A 306 -20.56 -21.25 2.38
N LEU A 307 -19.34 -21.81 2.29
CA LEU A 307 -18.74 -22.62 3.35
C LEU A 307 -18.10 -21.80 4.49
N ASN A 308 -17.87 -20.49 4.29
CA ASN A 308 -17.35 -19.57 5.32
C ASN A 308 -18.36 -18.48 5.73
N THR A 309 -19.57 -18.51 5.17
CA THR A 309 -20.62 -17.54 5.49
C THR A 309 -21.09 -17.78 6.93
N PHE A 310 -20.81 -16.82 7.81
CA PHE A 310 -21.12 -16.80 9.24
C PHE A 310 -20.22 -17.62 10.17
N LYS A 311 -18.93 -17.30 10.21
CA LYS A 311 -18.34 -17.06 11.53
C LYS A 311 -18.51 -15.59 11.87
N LEU A 312 -19.57 -15.28 12.61
CA LEU A 312 -19.50 -14.16 13.54
C LEU A 312 -18.20 -14.35 14.32
N VAL A 313 -17.27 -13.42 14.20
CA VAL A 313 -16.07 -13.40 15.03
C VAL A 313 -16.56 -13.26 16.47
N GLU A 314 -16.72 -14.39 17.16
CA GLU A 314 -17.01 -14.36 18.59
C GLU A 314 -15.81 -13.69 19.27
N PRO A 315 -16.04 -12.67 20.11
CA PRO A 315 -14.95 -12.07 20.86
C PRO A 315 -14.28 -13.15 21.71
N PRO A 316 -12.94 -13.09 21.88
CA PRO A 316 -12.23 -14.06 22.71
C PRO A 316 -12.88 -14.10 24.09
N SER A 317 -13.30 -15.31 24.49
CA SER A 317 -13.93 -15.54 25.78
C SER A 317 -13.00 -15.02 26.88
N ALA A 318 -13.53 -14.17 27.75
CA ALA A 318 -12.77 -13.63 28.87
C ALA A 318 -12.12 -14.78 29.66
N PRO A 319 -10.86 -14.62 30.12
CA PRO A 319 -10.17 -15.68 30.85
C PRO A 319 -10.99 -16.08 32.06
N THR A 320 -11.40 -17.35 32.09
CA THR A 320 -12.09 -17.96 33.22
C THR A 320 -11.16 -17.90 34.43
N ILE A 321 -11.39 -16.91 35.30
CA ILE A 321 -10.75 -16.85 36.61
C ILE A 321 -11.22 -18.08 37.38
N ARG A 322 -10.41 -19.15 37.33
CA ARG A 322 -10.52 -20.27 38.26
C ARG A 322 -10.31 -19.70 39.66
N ARG A 323 -11.40 -19.40 40.37
CA ARG A 323 -11.38 -19.15 41.81
C ARG A 323 -10.76 -20.37 42.46
N ARG A 324 -9.49 -20.25 42.82
CA ARG A 324 -8.76 -21.22 43.63
C ARG A 324 -9.47 -21.27 44.98
N ARG A 325 -10.25 -22.32 45.21
CA ARG A 325 -10.89 -22.62 46.50
C ARG A 325 -9.77 -22.78 47.51
N VAL A 326 -9.54 -21.77 48.35
CA VAL A 326 -8.63 -21.87 49.49
C VAL A 326 -9.29 -22.83 50.48
N ALA A 327 -8.70 -24.01 50.63
CA ALA A 327 -9.10 -24.97 51.64
C ALA A 327 -8.90 -24.32 53.03
N GLY A 328 -10.00 -24.05 53.72
CA GLY A 328 -10.00 -23.60 55.10
C GLY A 328 -9.41 -24.68 56.00
N ARG A 329 -8.21 -24.41 56.52
CA ARG A 329 -7.57 -25.24 57.53
C ARG A 329 -8.22 -24.94 58.88
N SER A 330 -9.15 -25.81 59.26
CA SER A 330 -9.70 -25.90 60.63
C SER A 330 -8.54 -26.04 61.63
N ARG A 331 -8.40 -25.05 62.52
CA ARG A 331 -7.64 -25.19 63.77
C ARG A 331 -8.66 -25.50 64.86
N SER A 332 -8.71 -26.76 65.27
CA SER A 332 -9.24 -27.14 66.57
C SER A 332 -8.32 -26.57 67.65
N ARG A 333 -8.92 -25.80 68.56
CA ARG A 333 -8.43 -25.53 69.91
C ARG A 333 -9.45 -26.16 70.86
N THR A 334 -8.90 -26.76 71.91
CA THR A 334 -9.53 -27.39 73.09
C THR A 334 -10.39 -28.61 72.81
#